data_AF-A0A537MZQ9-F1
#
_entry.id   AF-A0A537MZQ9-F1
#
_cell.length_a   1.000
_cell.length_b   1.000
_cell.length_c   1.000
_cell.angle_alpha   90.00
_cell.angle_beta   90.00
_cell.angle_gamma   90.00
#
_symmetry.space_group_name_H-M   'P 1'
#
loop_
_entity.id
_entity.type
_entity.pdbx_description
1 polymer ?
#
loop_
_entity_poly.entity_id
_entity_poly.type
_entity_poly.pdbx_seq_one_letter_code
_entity_poly.pdbx_strand_id
1 'polypeptide(L)' 'MTNIAVVYHSGYGHTRAVAEAVAEGVQAVSGAKVRLIQVGEAEAHEPELDAADAIIFGSPTY' A
#
# COMPACT_ATOMS: atom_id res chain seq x y z
N MET A 1 11.24 3.79 12.98
CA MET A 1 10.33 4.40 11.99
C MET A 1 9.66 3.23 11.31
N THR A 2 8.34 3.12 11.38
CA THR A 2 7.59 1.96 10.90
C THR A 2 7.31 2.10 9.41
N ASN A 3 7.72 1.12 8.61
CA ASN A 3 7.55 1.09 7.15
C ASN A 3 6.37 0.21 6.78
N ILE A 4 5.35 0.80 6.16
CA ILE A 4 4.13 0.10 5.76
C ILE A 4 4.03 0.10 4.23
N ALA A 5 3.72 -1.04 3.63
CA ALA A 5 3.37 -1.11 2.22
C ALA A 5 1.87 -1.31 2.06
N VAL A 6 1.24 -0.61 1.12
CA VAL A 6 -0.13 -0.84 0.69
C VAL A 6 -0.07 -1.34 -0.75
N VAL A 7 -0.28 -2.64 -0.93
CA VAL A 7 -0.28 -3.30 -2.24
C VAL A 7 -1.72 -3.44 -2.70
N TYR A 8 -2.05 -2.91 -3.88
CA TYR A 8 -3.43 -2.93 -4.35
C TYR A 8 -3.60 -3.27 -5.82
N HIS A 9 -4.70 -3.93 -6.14
CA HIS A 9 -5.23 -4.03 -7.49
C HIS A 9 -6.44 -3.12 -7.64
N SER A 10 -6.59 -2.44 -8.79
CA SER A 10 -7.71 -1.54 -9.01
C SER A 10 -8.04 -1.40 -10.50
N GLY A 11 -9.10 -2.06 -10.95
CA GLY A 11 -9.56 -1.95 -12.34
C GLY A 11 -10.23 -0.60 -12.66
N TYR A 12 -11.15 -0.16 -11.79
CA TYR A 12 -11.96 1.06 -12.00
C TYR A 12 -11.61 2.23 -11.06
N GLY A 13 -10.57 2.09 -10.24
CA GLY A 13 -10.13 3.16 -9.32
C GLY A 13 -10.70 3.10 -7.91
N HIS A 14 -11.76 2.34 -7.64
CA HIS A 14 -12.36 2.28 -6.30
C HIS A 14 -11.39 1.75 -5.23
N THR A 15 -10.71 0.63 -5.51
CA THR A 15 -9.73 0.07 -4.56
C THR A 15 -8.52 0.99 -4.41
N ARG A 16 -8.12 1.69 -5.49
CA ARG A 16 -7.07 2.72 -5.41
C ARG A 16 -7.46 3.85 -4.45
N ALA A 17 -8.70 4.36 -4.55
CA ALA A 17 -9.18 5.41 -3.65
C ALA A 17 -9.17 4.96 -2.17
N VAL A 18 -9.53 3.69 -1.91
CA VAL A 18 -9.41 3.11 -0.56
C VAL A 18 -7.93 3.01 -0.13
N ALA A 19 -7.03 2.57 -1.01
CA ALA A 19 -5.60 2.48 -0.72
C ALA A 19 -5.00 3.85 -0.39
N GLU A 20 -5.38 4.90 -1.13
CA GLU A 20 -4.98 6.30 -0.87
C GLU A 20 -5.48 6.76 0.51
N ALA A 21 -6.74 6.51 0.87
CA ALA A 21 -7.28 6.83 2.20
C ALA A 21 -6.56 6.07 3.34
N VAL A 22 -6.19 4.81 3.13
CA VAL A 22 -5.37 4.04 4.08
C VAL A 22 -3.99 4.68 4.24
N ALA A 23 -3.36 5.10 3.14
CA ALA A 23 -2.06 5.76 3.16
C ALA A 23 -2.11 7.11 3.92
N GLU A 24 -3.16 7.90 3.74
CA GLU A 24 -3.41 9.12 4.53
C GLU A 24 -3.48 8.82 6.03
N GLY A 25 -4.20 7.76 6.41
CA GLY A 25 -4.29 7.30 7.80
C GLY A 25 -2.93 6.90 8.38
N VAL A 26 -2.08 6.23 7.61
CA VAL A 26 -0.72 5.89 8.03
C VAL A 26 0.13 7.15 8.21
N GLN A 27 0.07 8.10 7.27
CA GLN A 27 0.85 9.34 7.33
C GLN A 27 0.46 10.24 8.51
N ALA A 28 -0.76 10.11 9.04
CA ALA A 28 -1.20 10.81 10.24
C ALA A 28 -0.54 10.29 11.53
N VAL A 29 0.13 9.13 11.50
CA VAL A 29 0.81 8.53 12.66
C VAL A 29 2.28 8.92 12.69
N SER A 30 2.69 9.64 13.74
CA SER A 30 4.09 10.03 13.95
C SER A 30 5.03 8.83 13.93
N GLY A 31 6.05 8.90 13.07
CA GLY A 31 7.06 7.84 12.96
C GLY A 31 6.67 6.68 12.04
N ALA A 32 5.52 6.74 11.37
CA ALA A 32 5.12 5.81 10.32
C ALA A 32 5.37 6.39 8.92
N LYS A 33 5.67 5.52 7.95
CA LYS A 33 5.78 5.83 6.53
C LYS A 33 5.01 4.79 5.75
N VAL A 34 4.47 5.20 4.60
CA VAL A 34 3.72 4.32 3.71
C VAL A 34 4.19 4.43 2.28
N ARG A 35 4.18 3.30 1.56
CA ARG A 35 4.31 3.23 0.10
C ARG A 35 3.08 2.57 -0.50
N LEU A 36 2.50 3.20 -1.51
CA LEU A 36 1.44 2.64 -2.34
C LEU A 36 2.08 1.92 -3.53
N ILE A 37 1.73 0.65 -3.73
CA ILE A 37 2.28 -0.19 -4.78
C ILE A 37 1.12 -0.83 -5.54
N GLN A 38 1.01 -0.57 -6.84
CA GLN A 38 0.06 -1.31 -7.65
C GLN A 38 0.56 -2.75 -7.82
N VAL A 39 -0.32 -3.76 -7.74
CA VAL A 39 0.11 -5.18 -7.75
C VAL A 39 0.96 -5.55 -8.98
N GLY A 40 0.73 -4.90 -10.12
CA GLY A 40 1.53 -5.10 -11.35
C GLY A 40 2.96 -4.57 -11.26
N GLU A 41 3.29 -3.80 -10.22
CA GLU A 41 4.61 -3.23 -9.95
C GLU A 41 5.29 -3.93 -8.76
N ALA A 42 4.67 -4.94 -8.15
CA ALA A 42 5.13 -5.55 -6.91
C ALA A 42 6.54 -6.14 -7.02
N GLU A 43 6.88 -6.80 -8.14
CA GLU A 43 8.23 -7.34 -8.37
C GLU A 43 9.29 -6.24 -8.41
N ALA A 44 8.98 -5.08 -9.02
CA ALA A 44 9.91 -3.95 -9.05
C ALA A 44 10.13 -3.31 -7.66
N HIS A 45 9.25 -3.63 -6.71
CA HIS A 45 9.29 -3.16 -5.33
C HIS A 45 9.61 -4.27 -4.32
N GLU A 46 10.15 -5.41 -4.75
CA GLU A 46 10.56 -6.51 -3.87
C GLU A 46 11.39 -6.04 -2.66
N PRO A 47 12.42 -5.16 -2.81
CA PRO A 47 13.20 -4.72 -1.65
C PRO A 47 12.39 -3.89 -0.65
N GLU A 48 11.43 -3.08 -1.10
CA GLU A 48 10.57 -2.32 -0.20
C GLU A 48 9.52 -3.20 0.49
N LEU A 49 9.05 -4.25 -0.18
CA LEU A 49 8.13 -5.23 0.39
C LEU A 49 8.81 -6.10 1.44
N ASP A 50 10.03 -6.58 1.16
CA ASP A 50 10.84 -7.37 2.10
C ASP A 50 11.23 -6.57 3.35
N ALA A 51 11.46 -5.26 3.19
CA ALA A 51 11.82 -4.36 4.29
C ALA A 51 10.62 -3.77 5.04
N ALA A 52 9.38 -4.10 4.67
CA ALA A 52 8.18 -3.56 5.30
C ALA A 52 7.92 -4.24 6.65
N ASP A 53 7.59 -3.45 7.67
CA ASP A 53 7.13 -3.95 8.97
C ASP A 53 5.69 -4.50 8.90
N ALA A 54 4.90 -4.00 7.94
CA ALA A 54 3.56 -4.48 7.64
C ALA A 54 3.18 -4.25 6.17
N ILE A 55 2.36 -5.16 5.63
CA ILE A 55 1.79 -5.05 4.28
C ILE A 55 0.27 -5.14 4.37
N ILE A 56 -0.42 -4.19 3.74
CA ILE A 56 -1.88 -4.14 3.61
C ILE A 56 -2.22 -4.46 2.16
N PHE A 57 -3.09 -5.46 1.93
CA PHE A 57 -3.53 -5.86 0.60
C PHE A 57 -4.95 -5.36 0.29
N GLY A 58 -5.12 -4.77 -0.88
CA GLY A 58 -6.42 -4.33 -1.40
C GLY A 58 -6.74 -4.94 -2.77
N SER A 59 -7.99 -5.38 -2.96
CA SER A 59 -8.46 -5.84 -4.28
C SER A 59 -9.92 -5.43 -4.52
N PRO A 60 -10.39 -5.38 -5.78
CA PRO A 60 -11.81 -5.32 -6.09
C PRO A 60 -12.50 -6.64 -5.70
N THR A 61 -13.77 -6.57 -5.34
CA THR A 61 -14.62 -7.76 -5.30
C THR A 61 -15.03 -8.14 -6.72
N TYR A 62 -14.79 -9.39 -7.11
CA TYR A 62 -15.22 -9.96 -8.39
C TYR A 62 -16.42 -10.88 -8.23
#